data_AF-A0A327X6H8-F1
#
_entry.id   AF-A0A327X6H8-F1
#
_cell.length_a   1.000
_cell.length_b   1.000
_cell.length_c   1.000
_cell.angle_alpha   90.00
_cell.angle_beta   90.00
_cell.angle_gamma   90.00
#
_symmetry.space_group_name_H-M   'P 1'
#
loop_
_entity.id
_entity.type
_entity.pdbx_description
1 polymer ?
#
loop_
_entity_poly.entity_id
_entity_poly.type
_entity_poly.pdbx_seq_one_letter_code
_entity_poly.pdbx_strand_id
1 'polypeptide(L)'
;MSANDTHQANQVLNMTTLMTELAPAMTIYCPDFSKRFGDKHVENVMREYAYQLFQNNISLADFRRGIERMKQRTTTKWTPTPIEFLELCKLQASDFGFPTKDEVYREVEGYSRHKAKGSSKPYEFSGRFAELICQDIMYAFRLSTEDKRQTLLDASYTKWVDYQRRHGFLPKQATQLEAPAPRHSSADYQRMHPFAERIERIKQARRQRPQRRRGAA
;
A
#
# COMPACT_ATOMS: atom_id res chain seq x y z
N MET A 1 38.95 -15.22 14.42
CA MET A 1 37.62 -15.14 13.80
C MET A 1 37.75 -14.17 12.64
N SER A 2 37.75 -14.71 11.42
CA SER A 2 38.21 -14.03 10.21
C SER A 2 37.25 -12.95 9.73
N ALA A 3 37.78 -11.75 9.51
CA ALA A 3 37.11 -10.64 8.83
C ALA A 3 37.27 -10.76 7.29
N ASN A 4 36.98 -11.94 6.73
CA ASN A 4 37.17 -12.22 5.29
C ASN A 4 35.88 -12.34 4.48
N ASP A 5 34.70 -12.10 5.07
CA ASP A 5 33.41 -12.36 4.39
C ASP A 5 32.71 -11.11 3.84
N THR A 6 33.36 -9.94 3.79
CA THR A 6 32.73 -8.69 3.33
C THR A 6 32.98 -8.35 1.85
N HIS A 7 33.60 -9.27 1.10
CA HIS A 7 33.77 -9.19 -0.36
C HIS A 7 32.97 -10.26 -1.10
N GLN A 8 31.72 -10.50 -0.72
CA GLN A 8 30.77 -11.07 -1.68
C GLN A 8 30.50 -10.00 -2.75
N ALA A 9 31.26 -10.15 -3.82
CA ALA A 9 31.26 -9.34 -5.02
C ALA A 9 29.85 -8.85 -5.39
N ASN A 10 29.76 -7.55 -5.70
CA ASN A 10 28.71 -6.99 -6.53
C ASN A 10 28.75 -7.70 -7.89
N GLN A 11 28.22 -8.91 -7.96
CA GLN A 11 28.03 -9.62 -9.21
C GLN A 11 26.92 -8.89 -9.97
N VAL A 12 27.35 -8.14 -10.98
CA VAL A 12 26.47 -7.46 -11.91
C VAL A 12 25.72 -8.53 -12.69
N LEU A 13 24.39 -8.46 -12.67
CA LEU A 13 23.55 -9.27 -13.56
C LEU A 13 24.05 -9.02 -14.99
N ASN A 14 24.39 -10.07 -15.72
CA ASN A 14 24.91 -9.95 -17.09
C ASN A 14 24.35 -11.08 -17.96
N MET A 15 24.55 -10.98 -19.27
CA MET A 15 24.05 -11.99 -20.22
C MET A 15 24.56 -13.41 -19.89
N THR A 16 25.79 -13.53 -19.39
CA THR A 16 26.35 -14.80 -18.95
C THR A 16 25.52 -15.41 -17.83
N THR A 17 25.15 -14.63 -16.81
CA THR A 17 24.29 -15.09 -15.70
C THR A 17 22.95 -15.63 -16.21
N LEU A 18 22.31 -14.95 -17.17
CA LEU A 18 21.05 -15.44 -17.73
C LEU A 18 21.23 -16.76 -18.48
N MET A 19 22.29 -16.89 -19.27
CA MET A 19 22.59 -18.11 -20.01
C MET A 19 22.99 -19.29 -19.09
N THR A 20 23.61 -19.02 -17.95
CA THR A 20 24.06 -20.06 -17.01
C THR A 20 23.04 -20.43 -15.93
N GLU A 21 22.17 -19.49 -15.52
CA GLU A 21 21.20 -19.72 -14.44
C GLU A 21 19.75 -19.80 -14.98
N LEU A 22 19.31 -18.81 -15.77
CA LEU A 22 17.90 -18.72 -16.21
C LEU A 22 17.56 -19.69 -17.34
N ALA A 23 18.37 -19.74 -18.39
CA ALA A 23 18.10 -20.60 -19.55
C ALA A 23 18.01 -22.09 -19.15
N PRO A 24 18.94 -22.64 -18.34
CA PRO A 24 18.81 -24.01 -17.85
C PRO A 24 17.58 -24.20 -16.95
N ALA A 25 17.26 -23.22 -16.10
CA ALA A 25 16.07 -23.28 -15.27
C ALA A 25 14.79 -23.33 -16.12
N MET A 26 14.67 -22.53 -17.18
CA MET A 26 13.51 -22.58 -18.08
C MET A 26 13.43 -23.92 -18.81
N THR A 27 14.54 -24.45 -19.29
CA THR A 27 14.56 -25.77 -19.96
C THR A 27 14.08 -26.90 -19.05
N ILE A 28 14.42 -26.87 -17.76
CA ILE A 28 14.05 -27.92 -16.79
C ILE A 28 12.62 -27.72 -16.27
N TYR A 29 12.26 -26.48 -15.93
CA TYR A 29 11.07 -26.16 -15.15
C TYR A 29 9.93 -25.55 -15.99
N CYS A 30 10.13 -25.32 -17.28
CA CYS A 30 9.11 -24.81 -18.19
C CYS A 30 8.99 -25.75 -19.41
N PRO A 31 8.08 -26.75 -19.37
CA PRO A 31 8.01 -27.81 -20.38
C PRO A 31 7.79 -27.35 -21.82
N ASP A 32 7.19 -26.17 -22.02
CA ASP A 32 6.96 -25.59 -23.35
C ASP A 32 8.14 -24.76 -23.87
N PHE A 33 9.12 -24.41 -23.03
CA PHE A 33 10.22 -23.51 -23.40
C PHE A 33 11.06 -24.05 -24.56
N SER A 34 11.59 -25.27 -24.43
CA SER A 34 12.42 -25.90 -25.46
C SER A 34 11.65 -26.13 -26.76
N LYS A 35 10.35 -26.40 -26.68
CA LYS A 35 9.48 -26.56 -27.84
C LYS A 35 9.23 -25.24 -28.57
N ARG A 36 9.10 -24.13 -27.84
CA ARG A 36 8.77 -22.81 -28.39
C ARG A 36 9.97 -22.10 -29.01
N PHE A 37 11.15 -22.23 -28.40
CA PHE A 37 12.30 -21.43 -28.79
C PHE A 37 13.43 -22.28 -29.36
N GLY A 38 13.63 -23.52 -28.89
CA GLY A 38 14.74 -24.39 -29.31
C GLY A 38 16.12 -23.75 -29.11
N ASP A 39 17.19 -24.53 -29.31
CA ASP A 39 18.55 -24.08 -28.97
C ASP A 39 19.03 -22.86 -29.77
N LYS A 40 18.54 -22.71 -31.02
CA LYS A 40 18.95 -21.63 -31.93
C LYS A 40 18.40 -20.25 -31.57
N HIS A 41 17.33 -20.16 -30.77
CA HIS A 41 16.70 -18.88 -30.43
C HIS A 41 16.79 -18.52 -28.94
N VAL A 42 17.34 -19.41 -28.09
CA VAL A 42 17.50 -19.15 -26.65
C VAL A 42 18.24 -17.84 -26.39
N GLU A 43 19.33 -17.58 -27.10
CA GLU A 43 20.13 -16.37 -26.87
C GLU A 43 19.31 -15.09 -27.13
N ASN A 44 18.54 -15.04 -28.22
CA ASN A 44 17.71 -13.88 -28.54
C ASN A 44 16.60 -13.69 -27.50
N VAL A 45 15.98 -14.76 -27.03
CA VAL A 45 14.99 -14.69 -25.95
C VAL A 45 15.64 -14.17 -24.67
N MET A 46 16.80 -14.69 -24.30
CA MET A 46 17.53 -14.26 -23.11
C MET A 46 17.95 -12.79 -23.18
N ARG A 47 18.20 -12.23 -24.37
CA ARG A 47 18.43 -10.79 -24.54
C ARG A 47 17.20 -9.95 -24.18
N GLU A 48 15.99 -10.41 -24.50
CA GLU A 48 14.75 -9.73 -24.10
C GLU A 48 14.55 -9.77 -22.57
N TYR A 49 14.84 -10.91 -21.94
CA TYR A 49 14.87 -11.00 -20.48
C TYR A 49 15.90 -10.05 -19.88
N ALA A 50 17.13 -10.05 -20.41
CA ALA A 50 18.19 -9.17 -19.95
C ALA A 50 17.76 -7.70 -20.06
N TYR A 51 17.19 -7.30 -21.19
CA TYR A 51 16.70 -5.95 -21.42
C TYR A 51 15.67 -5.55 -20.35
N GLN A 52 14.64 -6.37 -20.10
CA GLN A 52 13.63 -6.06 -19.10
C GLN A 52 14.21 -5.97 -17.68
N LEU A 53 15.10 -6.89 -17.31
CA LEU A 53 15.72 -6.93 -15.99
C LEU A 53 16.65 -5.73 -15.76
N PHE A 54 17.44 -5.32 -16.77
CA PHE A 54 18.32 -4.16 -16.68
C PHE A 54 17.57 -2.85 -16.62
N GLN A 55 16.55 -2.66 -17.47
CA GLN A 55 15.72 -1.47 -17.46
C GLN A 55 15.03 -1.25 -16.10
N ASN A 56 14.81 -2.32 -15.35
CA ASN A 56 14.15 -2.28 -14.04
C ASN A 56 15.12 -2.41 -12.86
N ASN A 57 16.45 -2.29 -13.09
CA ASN A 57 17.48 -2.37 -12.05
C ASN A 57 17.37 -3.60 -11.14
N ILE A 58 17.04 -4.76 -11.71
CA ILE A 58 16.92 -6.01 -10.95
C ILE A 58 18.30 -6.45 -10.46
N SER A 59 18.44 -6.58 -9.14
CA SER A 59 19.65 -7.10 -8.53
C SER A 59 19.79 -8.60 -8.76
N LEU A 60 21.00 -9.15 -8.59
CA LEU A 60 21.22 -10.60 -8.68
C LEU A 60 20.40 -11.37 -7.63
N ALA A 61 20.21 -10.81 -6.44
CA ALA A 61 19.40 -11.41 -5.38
C ALA A 61 17.93 -11.50 -5.79
N ASP A 62 17.39 -10.44 -6.41
CA ASP A 62 16.03 -10.40 -6.93
C ASP A 62 15.84 -11.36 -8.11
N PHE A 63 16.84 -11.44 -9.00
CA PHE A 63 16.86 -12.40 -10.11
C PHE A 63 16.78 -13.85 -9.62
N ARG A 64 17.62 -14.23 -8.66
CA ARG A 64 17.60 -15.60 -8.08
C ARG A 64 16.28 -15.89 -7.37
N ARG A 65 15.69 -14.90 -6.69
CA ARG A 65 14.34 -15.02 -6.11
C ARG A 65 13.29 -15.30 -7.19
N GLY A 66 13.40 -14.61 -8.34
CA GLY A 66 12.53 -14.84 -9.50
C GLY A 66 12.62 -16.27 -10.02
N ILE A 67 13.84 -16.82 -10.14
CA ILE A 67 14.06 -18.22 -10.51
C ILE A 67 13.38 -19.18 -9.53
N GLU A 68 13.57 -18.99 -8.22
CA GLU A 68 12.97 -19.88 -7.22
C GLU A 68 11.43 -19.84 -7.26
N ARG A 69 10.84 -18.66 -7.44
CA ARG A 69 9.39 -18.53 -7.59
C ARG A 69 8.87 -19.15 -8.88
N MET A 70 9.64 -19.06 -9.96
CA MET A 70 9.31 -19.73 -11.23
C MET A 70 9.28 -21.25 -11.03
N LYS A 71 10.30 -21.82 -10.36
CA LYS A 71 10.38 -23.26 -10.03
C LYS A 71 9.20 -23.74 -9.20
N GLN A 72 8.67 -22.91 -8.31
CA GLN A 72 7.50 -23.27 -7.50
C GLN A 72 6.20 -23.34 -8.32
N ARG A 73 6.16 -22.70 -9.50
CA ARG A 73 4.98 -22.66 -10.39
C ARG A 73 5.04 -23.69 -11.53
N THR A 74 6.04 -24.57 -11.54
CA THR A 74 6.30 -25.57 -12.59
C THR A 74 5.20 -26.61 -12.80
N THR A 75 4.25 -26.72 -11.88
CA THR A 75 3.09 -27.63 -12.04
C THR A 75 2.16 -27.20 -13.18
N THR A 76 2.21 -25.93 -13.58
CA THR A 76 1.54 -25.42 -14.78
C THR A 76 2.46 -25.49 -15.99
N LYS A 77 1.95 -25.94 -17.16
CA LYS A 77 2.64 -25.83 -18.46
C LYS A 77 2.78 -24.35 -18.86
N TRP A 78 3.67 -23.65 -18.17
CA TRP A 78 3.79 -22.21 -18.21
C TRP A 78 5.26 -21.82 -18.28
N THR A 79 5.61 -21.20 -19.39
CA THR A 79 6.83 -20.41 -19.52
C THR A 79 6.45 -18.95 -19.29
N PRO A 80 7.03 -18.26 -18.30
CA PRO A 80 6.78 -16.83 -18.14
C PRO A 80 7.22 -16.06 -19.38
N THR A 81 6.64 -14.91 -19.63
CA THR A 81 7.18 -13.89 -20.51
C THR A 81 8.25 -13.07 -19.78
N PRO A 82 9.10 -12.30 -20.48
CA PRO A 82 10.07 -11.40 -19.83
C PRO A 82 9.44 -10.47 -18.78
N ILE A 83 8.24 -9.97 -19.05
CA ILE A 83 7.49 -9.09 -18.14
C ILE A 83 6.99 -9.87 -16.92
N GLU A 84 6.41 -11.06 -17.12
CA GLU A 84 5.95 -11.89 -16.00
C GLU A 84 7.11 -12.33 -15.10
N PHE A 85 8.26 -12.68 -15.69
CA PHE A 85 9.44 -13.05 -14.90
C PHE A 85 10.02 -11.87 -14.13
N LEU A 86 10.02 -10.67 -14.72
CA LEU A 86 10.37 -9.44 -14.01
C LEU A 86 9.51 -9.25 -12.75
N GLU A 87 8.21 -9.50 -12.82
CA GLU A 87 7.31 -9.44 -11.66
C GLU A 87 7.63 -10.51 -10.61
N LEU A 88 8.08 -11.70 -11.02
CA LEU A 88 8.56 -12.71 -10.08
C LEU A 88 9.84 -12.28 -9.34
N CYS A 89 10.72 -11.52 -9.99
CA CYS A 89 11.95 -11.03 -9.38
C CYS A 89 11.70 -9.97 -8.29
N LYS A 90 10.69 -9.12 -8.51
CA LYS A 90 10.34 -8.02 -7.60
C LYS A 90 9.89 -8.53 -6.23
N LEU A 91 10.24 -7.80 -5.18
CA LEU A 91 9.72 -8.05 -3.82
C LEU A 91 8.19 -7.95 -3.81
N GLN A 92 7.54 -8.95 -3.25
CA GLN A 92 6.10 -9.08 -3.09
C GLN A 92 5.72 -8.65 -1.66
N ALA A 93 4.44 -8.38 -1.44
CA ALA A 93 3.94 -7.97 -0.12
C ALA A 93 4.33 -8.95 1.00
N SER A 94 4.33 -10.26 0.71
CA SER A 94 4.73 -11.30 1.65
C SER A 94 6.19 -11.20 2.09
N ASP A 95 7.10 -10.71 1.24
CA ASP A 95 8.51 -10.59 1.59
C ASP A 95 8.75 -9.47 2.62
N PHE A 96 7.84 -8.49 2.68
CA PHE A 96 7.87 -7.42 3.68
C PHE A 96 7.10 -7.78 4.96
N GLY A 97 6.53 -8.99 5.04
CA GLY A 97 5.63 -9.38 6.13
C GLY A 97 4.34 -8.57 6.16
N PHE A 98 3.88 -8.04 5.02
CA PHE A 98 2.63 -7.30 4.97
C PHE A 98 1.41 -8.23 5.07
N PRO A 99 0.35 -7.80 5.77
CA PRO A 99 -0.90 -8.56 5.85
C PRO A 99 -1.50 -8.75 4.47
N THR A 100 -2.23 -9.85 4.29
CA THR A 100 -2.98 -10.14 3.07
C THR A 100 -4.04 -9.08 2.80
N LYS A 101 -4.49 -8.97 1.55
CA LYS A 101 -5.56 -8.03 1.17
C LYS A 101 -6.83 -8.23 2.02
N ASP A 102 -7.21 -9.47 2.30
CA ASP A 102 -8.40 -9.79 3.11
C ASP A 102 -8.26 -9.38 4.58
N GLU A 103 -7.04 -9.45 5.13
CA GLU A 103 -6.76 -8.95 6.48
C GLU A 103 -6.85 -7.42 6.52
N VAL A 104 -6.25 -6.75 5.53
CA VAL A 104 -6.35 -5.29 5.42
C VAL A 104 -7.79 -4.85 5.23
N TYR A 105 -8.56 -5.52 4.38
CA TYR A 105 -9.98 -5.21 4.16
C TYR A 105 -10.76 -5.27 5.48
N ARG A 106 -10.56 -6.35 6.26
CA ARG A 106 -11.22 -6.53 7.57
C ARG A 106 -10.85 -5.42 8.55
N GLU A 107 -9.60 -4.96 8.56
CA GLU A 107 -9.18 -3.82 9.39
C GLU A 107 -9.79 -2.49 8.94
N VAL A 108 -9.78 -2.21 7.64
CA VAL A 108 -10.39 -0.98 7.08
C VAL A 108 -11.89 -0.95 7.39
N GLU A 109 -12.57 -2.09 7.25
CA GLU A 109 -13.98 -2.22 7.60
C GLU A 109 -14.20 -2.06 9.12
N GLY A 110 -13.34 -2.67 9.94
CA GLY A 110 -13.34 -2.52 11.40
C GLY A 110 -13.23 -1.06 11.84
N TYR A 111 -12.29 -0.32 11.25
CA TYR A 111 -12.11 1.11 11.50
C TYR A 111 -13.34 1.93 11.05
N SER A 112 -13.91 1.60 9.89
CA SER A 112 -15.11 2.25 9.38
C SER A 112 -16.28 2.12 10.35
N ARG A 113 -16.54 0.89 10.84
CA ARG A 113 -17.58 0.59 11.84
C ARG A 113 -17.29 1.27 13.17
N HIS A 114 -16.02 1.26 13.61
CA HIS A 114 -15.60 1.92 14.84
C HIS A 114 -15.91 3.44 14.82
N LYS A 115 -15.64 4.10 13.70
CA LYS A 115 -15.97 5.53 13.50
C LYS A 115 -17.47 5.78 13.37
N ALA A 116 -18.22 4.89 12.72
CA ALA A 116 -19.68 5.00 12.62
C ALA A 116 -20.36 4.92 14.01
N LYS A 117 -19.78 4.15 14.94
CA LYS A 117 -20.24 4.07 16.34
C LYS A 117 -19.90 5.29 17.19
N GLY A 118 -19.16 6.26 16.66
CA GLY A 118 -18.73 7.45 17.42
C GLY A 118 -17.83 7.11 18.61
N SER A 119 -17.12 5.99 18.56
CA SER A 119 -16.25 5.55 19.66
C SER A 119 -15.16 6.59 19.93
N SER A 120 -15.01 6.95 21.20
CA SER A 120 -14.01 7.90 21.69
C SER A 120 -12.61 7.29 21.82
N LYS A 121 -12.50 5.96 21.84
CA LYS A 121 -11.21 5.27 21.90
C LYS A 121 -10.49 5.36 20.55
N PRO A 122 -9.16 5.46 20.49
CA PRO A 122 -8.44 5.31 19.23
C PRO A 122 -8.62 3.87 18.71
N TYR A 123 -8.76 3.72 17.40
CA TYR A 123 -8.73 2.41 16.76
C TYR A 123 -7.28 1.99 16.57
N GLU A 124 -6.93 0.81 17.06
CA GLU A 124 -5.59 0.23 16.94
C GLU A 124 -5.52 -0.66 15.71
N PHE A 125 -4.73 -0.25 14.72
CA PHE A 125 -4.42 -1.08 13.56
C PHE A 125 -3.38 -2.14 13.92
N SER A 126 -3.41 -3.29 13.24
CA SER A 126 -2.40 -4.34 13.47
C SER A 126 -0.99 -3.90 13.08
N GLY A 127 -0.89 -2.95 12.16
CA GLY A 127 0.38 -2.43 11.70
C GLY A 127 0.24 -1.18 10.83
N ARG A 128 1.38 -0.55 10.57
CA ARG A 128 1.46 0.71 9.83
C ARG A 128 0.94 0.60 8.40
N PHE A 129 1.12 -0.57 7.78
CA PHE A 129 0.68 -0.82 6.41
C PHE A 129 -0.85 -0.71 6.26
N ALA A 130 -1.61 -1.37 7.14
CA ALA A 130 -3.06 -1.30 7.16
C ALA A 130 -3.56 0.12 7.50
N GLU A 131 -2.91 0.81 8.44
CA GLU A 131 -3.22 2.19 8.78
C GLU A 131 -3.06 3.14 7.57
N LEU A 132 -1.97 3.00 6.82
CA LEU A 132 -1.70 3.83 5.63
C LEU A 132 -2.73 3.62 4.53
N ILE A 133 -3.09 2.36 4.26
CA ILE A 133 -4.15 2.03 3.29
C ILE A 133 -5.47 2.65 3.75
N CYS A 134 -5.82 2.47 5.02
CA CYS A 134 -7.00 3.06 5.62
C CYS A 134 -7.03 4.59 5.43
N GLN A 135 -5.93 5.29 5.76
CA GLN A 135 -5.83 6.75 5.61
C GLN A 135 -6.03 7.20 4.15
N ASP A 136 -5.53 6.43 3.19
CA ASP A 136 -5.60 6.74 1.76
C ASP A 136 -7.03 6.60 1.21
N ILE A 137 -7.77 5.56 1.62
CA ILE A 137 -9.04 5.21 0.98
C ILE A 137 -10.29 5.48 1.81
N MET A 138 -10.18 5.75 3.13
CA MET A 138 -11.33 5.70 4.05
C MET A 138 -12.53 6.54 3.62
N TYR A 139 -12.31 7.75 3.13
CA TYR A 139 -13.41 8.62 2.71
C TYR A 139 -14.20 7.98 1.56
N ALA A 140 -13.51 7.55 0.50
CA ALA A 140 -14.13 6.88 -0.64
C ALA A 140 -14.72 5.51 -0.28
N PHE A 141 -14.03 4.76 0.57
CA PHE A 141 -14.43 3.43 1.02
C PHE A 141 -15.82 3.45 1.67
N ARG A 142 -16.11 4.44 2.53
CA ARG A 142 -17.42 4.57 3.20
C ARG A 142 -18.59 4.81 2.26
N LEU A 143 -18.35 5.57 1.19
CA LEU A 143 -19.38 5.99 0.24
C LEU A 143 -19.58 4.98 -0.90
N SER A 144 -18.74 3.95 -0.98
CA SER A 144 -18.67 3.02 -2.11
C SER A 144 -19.40 1.70 -1.84
N THR A 145 -19.79 1.04 -2.93
CA THR A 145 -20.25 -0.37 -2.95
C THR A 145 -19.10 -1.33 -2.67
N GLU A 146 -19.41 -2.59 -2.37
CA GLU A 146 -18.40 -3.62 -2.05
C GLU A 146 -17.36 -3.82 -3.17
N ASP A 147 -17.80 -3.97 -4.42
CA ASP A 147 -16.89 -4.11 -5.56
C ASP A 147 -15.92 -2.93 -5.67
N LYS A 148 -16.45 -1.71 -5.52
CA LYS A 148 -15.64 -0.48 -5.57
C LYS A 148 -14.66 -0.40 -4.40
N ARG A 149 -15.05 -0.89 -3.22
CA ARG A 149 -14.15 -0.97 -2.06
C ARG A 149 -12.98 -1.89 -2.33
N GLN A 150 -13.21 -3.03 -2.99
CA GLN A 150 -12.13 -3.92 -3.37
C GLN A 150 -11.20 -3.29 -4.41
N THR A 151 -11.74 -2.62 -5.44
CA THR A 151 -10.89 -1.87 -6.40
C THR A 151 -10.04 -0.79 -5.71
N LEU A 152 -10.62 -0.04 -4.76
CA LEU A 152 -9.89 0.98 -4.00
C LEU A 152 -8.80 0.36 -3.14
N LEU A 153 -9.11 -0.76 -2.47
CA LEU A 153 -8.15 -1.50 -1.67
C LEU A 153 -7.00 -2.00 -2.53
N ASP A 154 -7.30 -2.64 -3.68
CA ASP A 154 -6.30 -3.17 -4.61
C ASP A 154 -5.34 -2.09 -5.10
N ALA A 155 -5.88 -0.93 -5.49
CA ALA A 155 -5.09 0.21 -5.93
C ALA A 155 -4.18 0.74 -4.81
N SER A 156 -4.72 0.95 -3.61
CA SER A 156 -3.93 1.47 -2.49
C SER A 156 -2.91 0.46 -1.97
N TYR A 157 -3.28 -0.82 -1.91
CA TYR A 157 -2.38 -1.91 -1.52
C TYR A 157 -1.18 -1.99 -2.48
N THR A 158 -1.42 -1.98 -3.79
CA THR A 158 -0.37 -2.01 -4.81
C THR A 158 0.55 -0.79 -4.69
N LYS A 159 -0.04 0.41 -4.54
CA LYS A 159 0.69 1.66 -4.32
C LYS A 159 1.64 1.58 -3.12
N TRP A 160 1.19 1.07 -1.97
CA TRP A 160 2.01 1.00 -0.77
C TRP A 160 3.08 -0.10 -0.81
N VAL A 161 2.82 -1.23 -1.50
CA VAL A 161 3.85 -2.24 -1.79
C VAL A 161 4.94 -1.64 -2.68
N ASP A 162 4.56 -0.93 -3.74
CA ASP A 162 5.51 -0.27 -4.63
C ASP A 162 6.28 0.84 -3.91
N TYR A 163 5.64 1.58 -3.01
CA TYR A 163 6.30 2.57 -2.17
C TYR A 163 7.39 1.92 -1.29
N GLN A 164 7.02 0.86 -0.57
CA GLN A 164 7.97 0.11 0.26
C GLN A 164 9.13 -0.42 -0.58
N ARG A 165 8.86 -0.93 -1.78
CA ARG A 165 9.90 -1.44 -2.69
C ARG A 165 10.88 -0.36 -3.12
N ARG A 166 10.41 0.86 -3.38
CA ARG A 166 11.25 1.98 -3.85
C ARG A 166 12.02 2.67 -2.73
N HIS A 167 11.40 2.81 -1.56
CA HIS A 167 11.95 3.62 -0.47
C HIS A 167 12.54 2.80 0.67
N GLY A 168 12.23 1.50 0.77
CA GLY A 168 12.70 0.60 1.82
C GLY A 168 12.01 0.78 3.18
N PHE A 169 11.15 1.79 3.34
CA PHE A 169 10.40 2.05 4.57
C PHE A 169 9.00 2.61 4.29
N LEU A 170 8.08 2.37 5.24
CA LEU A 170 6.76 2.99 5.23
C LEU A 170 6.81 4.36 5.92
N PRO A 171 6.06 5.37 5.45
CA PRO A 171 6.03 6.68 6.10
C PRO A 171 5.58 6.55 7.55
N LYS A 172 6.29 7.19 8.48
CA LYS A 172 5.89 7.24 9.90
C LYS A 172 4.58 8.03 10.04
N GLN A 173 3.80 7.71 11.07
CA GLN A 173 2.61 8.48 11.41
C GLN A 173 3.04 9.92 11.69
N ALA A 174 2.43 10.89 11.01
CA ALA A 174 2.68 12.29 11.33
C ALA A 174 2.21 12.50 12.77
N THR A 175 3.13 12.82 13.68
CA THR A 175 2.79 13.28 15.02
C THR A 175 1.84 14.44 14.82
N GLN A 176 0.61 14.34 15.33
CA GLN A 176 -0.29 15.49 15.33
C GLN A 176 0.47 16.60 16.06
N LEU A 177 0.82 17.66 15.34
CA LEU A 177 1.29 18.88 15.98
C LEU A 177 0.20 19.24 16.99
N GLU A 178 0.55 19.28 18.28
CA GLU A 178 -0.36 19.82 19.29
C GLU A 178 -0.81 21.18 18.77
N ALA A 179 -2.09 21.28 18.42
CA ALA A 179 -2.66 22.55 18.03
C ALA A 179 -2.37 23.50 19.21
N PRO A 180 -1.67 24.62 19.00
CA PRO A 180 -1.36 25.52 20.11
C PRO A 180 -2.68 25.85 20.79
N ALA A 181 -2.73 25.64 22.11
CA ALA A 181 -3.92 25.90 22.89
C ALA A 181 -4.47 27.27 22.48
N PRO A 182 -5.78 27.38 22.19
CA PRO A 182 -6.36 28.64 21.76
C PRO A 182 -5.97 29.71 22.79
N ARG A 183 -5.20 30.72 22.35
CA ARG A 183 -4.62 31.76 23.24
C ARG A 183 -5.67 32.55 24.02
N HIS A 184 -6.93 32.43 23.61
CA HIS A 184 -8.07 33.07 24.23
C HIS A 184 -9.18 32.06 24.44
N SER A 185 -9.82 32.11 25.60
CA SER A 185 -11.03 31.36 25.85
C SER A 185 -12.10 31.79 24.84
N SER A 186 -12.97 30.89 24.40
CA SER A 186 -14.08 31.23 23.49
C SER A 186 -15.00 32.34 24.04
N ALA A 187 -14.96 32.57 25.37
CA ALA A 187 -15.64 33.68 26.03
C ALA A 187 -15.03 35.05 25.71
N ASP A 188 -13.71 35.14 25.53
CA ASP A 188 -13.02 36.39 25.22
C ASP A 188 -13.29 36.83 23.77
N TYR A 189 -13.35 35.86 22.84
CA TYR A 189 -13.76 36.13 21.46
C TYR A 189 -15.22 36.57 21.34
N GLN A 190 -16.11 36.02 22.16
CA GLN A 190 -17.52 36.45 22.20
C GLN A 190 -17.68 37.87 22.73
N ARG A 191 -16.81 38.35 23.61
CA ARG A 191 -16.81 39.74 24.10
C ARG A 191 -16.22 40.73 23.09
N MET A 192 -15.25 40.30 22.28
CA MET A 192 -14.63 41.14 21.24
C MET A 192 -15.43 41.19 19.93
N HIS A 193 -16.49 40.40 19.78
CA HIS A 193 -17.29 40.39 18.57
C HIS A 193 -18.10 41.70 18.45
N PRO A 194 -18.02 42.45 17.33
CA PRO A 194 -18.67 43.77 17.18
C PRO A 194 -20.21 43.72 17.27
N PHE A 195 -20.78 42.50 17.29
CA PHE A 195 -22.21 42.25 17.42
C PHE A 195 -22.59 41.49 18.70
N ALA A 196 -21.66 41.33 19.65
CA ALA A 196 -21.86 40.59 20.90
C ALA A 196 -23.11 41.06 21.66
N GLU A 197 -23.24 42.37 21.86
CA GLU A 197 -24.41 42.98 22.51
C GLU A 197 -25.71 42.74 21.74
N ARG A 198 -25.66 42.76 20.40
CA ARG A 198 -26.84 42.53 19.55
C ARG A 198 -27.34 41.10 19.70
N ILE A 199 -26.42 40.13 19.77
CA ILE A 199 -26.74 38.71 19.97
C ILE A 199 -27.32 38.49 21.37
N GLU A 200 -26.77 39.14 22.40
CA GLU A 200 -27.32 39.07 23.76
C GLU A 200 -28.74 39.64 23.85
N ARG A 201 -28.98 40.82 23.24
CA ARG A 201 -30.33 41.42 23.19
C ARG A 201 -31.34 40.50 22.51
N ILE A 202 -30.97 39.84 21.41
CA ILE A 202 -31.84 38.87 20.73
C ILE A 202 -32.14 37.66 21.62
N LYS A 203 -31.13 37.15 22.35
CA LYS A 203 -31.32 36.03 23.30
C LYS A 203 -32.24 36.42 24.46
N GLN A 204 -32.07 37.61 25.03
CA GLN A 204 -32.93 38.12 26.11
C GLN A 204 -34.37 38.33 25.62
N ALA A 205 -34.56 38.91 24.43
CA ALA A 205 -35.88 39.07 23.82
C ALA A 205 -36.58 37.72 23.53
N ARG A 206 -35.81 36.68 23.18
CA ARG A 206 -36.34 35.31 23.01
C ARG A 206 -36.73 34.66 24.33
N ARG A 207 -36.00 34.92 25.43
CA ARG A 207 -36.34 34.43 26.77
C ARG A 207 -37.57 35.10 27.37
N GLN A 208 -37.80 36.38 27.02
CA GLN A 208 -38.97 37.13 27.49
C GLN A 208 -40.22 36.93 26.63
N ARG A 209 -40.15 36.23 25.49
CA ARG A 209 -41.36 35.86 24.74
C ARG A 209 -42.13 34.82 25.55
N PRO A 210 -43.35 35.13 26.03
CA PRO A 210 -44.21 34.11 26.61
C PRO A 210 -44.43 33.03 25.55
N GLN A 211 -44.30 31.76 25.94
CA GLN A 211 -44.75 30.65 25.10
C GLN A 211 -46.22 30.90 24.78
N ARG A 212 -46.51 31.41 23.57
CA ARG A 212 -47.86 31.29 23.01
C ARG A 212 -48.10 29.80 22.88
N ARG A 213 -48.83 29.25 23.86
CA ARG A 213 -49.40 27.91 23.83
C ARG A 213 -50.02 27.74 22.44
N ARG A 214 -49.42 26.90 21.60
CA ARG A 214 -50.14 26.26 20.52
C ARG A 214 -51.08 25.29 21.21
N GLY A 215 -52.32 25.72 21.40
CA GLY A 215 -53.38 24.93 21.99
C GLY A 215 -54.73 25.53 21.65
N ALA A 216 -55.56 24.69 21.03
CA ALA A 216 -57.00 24.82 20.81
C ALA A 216 -57.49 25.77 19.71
N ALA A 217 -57.65 25.22 18.50
CA ALA A 217 -58.94 24.88 17.87
C ALA A 217 -58.70 24.60 16.38
#